data_AF-A0A7W0NHQ0-F1
#
_entry.id   AF-A0A7W0NHQ0-F1
#
_cell.length_a   1.000
_cell.length_b   1.000
_cell.length_c   1.000
_cell.angle_alpha   90.00
_cell.angle_beta   90.00
_cell.angle_gamma   90.00
#
_symmetry.space_group_name_H-M   'P 1'
#
loop_
_entity.id
_entity.type
_entity.pdbx_description
1 polymer ?
#
loop_
_entity_poly.entity_id
_entity_poly.type
_entity_poly.pdbx_seq_one_letter_code
_entity_poly.pdbx_strand_id
1 'polypeptide(L)'
;MDDRERRRSLGLKRGLWLALVGALAAIAYAGRIGGGKPPEDALFQYETAISGIVLYLILLGVAVALGSGLPLREFFALRRPASWPRALGLALGGYVGIFLGAGLLLQLLDAGDEQGLTPDGWDSSKAGAYAANFVAIALVGPVVEELLYRGAGMSLFGALGAVPAVAITSLAFGLAHGLVLALAALVLFGVVTALLRLRTNSVYPCMLVHCAFNATSLVVAVAA
;
A
#
# COMPACT_ATOMS: atom_id res chain seq x y z
N MET A 1 11.24 3.55 30.75
CA MET A 1 10.61 2.26 30.43
C MET A 1 11.68 1.19 30.56
N ASP A 2 11.47 0.22 31.44
CA ASP A 2 12.36 -0.94 31.59
C ASP A 2 12.31 -1.83 30.33
N ASP A 3 13.36 -2.63 30.07
CA ASP A 3 13.45 -3.47 28.86
C ASP A 3 12.29 -4.48 28.79
N ARG A 4 11.80 -4.97 29.93
CA ARG A 4 10.63 -5.87 29.97
C ARG A 4 9.36 -5.18 29.52
N GLU A 5 9.11 -3.96 29.98
CA GLU A 5 7.96 -3.16 29.57
C GLU A 5 8.01 -2.82 28.08
N ARG A 6 9.21 -2.51 27.56
CA ARG A 6 9.43 -2.26 26.15
C ARG A 6 9.10 -3.47 25.29
N ARG A 7 9.59 -4.66 25.66
CA ARG A 7 9.30 -5.91 24.95
C ARG A 7 7.82 -6.25 24.98
N ARG A 8 7.15 -6.07 26.13
CA ARG A 8 5.70 -6.29 26.26
C ARG A 8 4.90 -5.33 25.38
N SER A 9 5.25 -4.04 25.37
CA SER A 9 4.62 -3.02 24.53
C SER A 9 4.78 -3.33 23.03
N LEU A 10 5.96 -3.76 22.60
CA LEU A 10 6.21 -4.17 21.21
C LEU A 10 5.46 -5.45 20.83
N GLY A 11 5.36 -6.43 21.74
CA GLY A 11 4.55 -7.63 21.54
C GLY A 11 3.07 -7.30 21.33
N LEU A 12 2.49 -6.44 22.16
CA LEU A 12 1.12 -5.96 22.00
C LEU A 12 0.93 -5.22 20.66
N LYS A 13 1.83 -4.31 20.30
CA LYS A 13 1.75 -3.56 19.04
C LYS A 13 1.83 -4.46 17.81
N ARG A 14 2.64 -5.53 17.83
CA ARG A 14 2.63 -6.56 16.78
C ARG A 14 1.28 -7.25 16.67
N GLY A 15 0.70 -7.66 17.80
CA GLY A 15 -0.63 -8.27 17.84
C GLY A 15 -1.72 -7.34 17.29
N LEU A 16 -1.71 -6.07 17.70
CA LEU A 16 -2.66 -5.06 17.21
C LEU A 16 -2.48 -4.78 15.72
N TRP A 17 -1.24 -4.71 15.22
CA TRP A 17 -0.97 -4.54 13.79
C TRP A 17 -1.47 -5.74 12.99
N LEU A 18 -1.23 -6.98 13.45
CA LEU A 18 -1.74 -8.19 12.80
C LEU A 18 -3.26 -8.25 12.81
N ALA A 19 -3.90 -7.88 13.92
CA ALA A 19 -5.35 -7.80 14.03
C ALA A 19 -5.93 -6.76 13.05
N LEU A 20 -5.30 -5.59 12.93
CA LEU A 20 -5.70 -4.55 11.99
C LEU A 20 -5.62 -5.03 10.54
N VAL A 21 -4.46 -5.51 10.09
CA VAL A 21 -4.30 -5.94 8.69
C VAL A 21 -5.10 -7.20 8.36
N GLY A 22 -5.29 -8.09 9.34
CA GLY A 22 -6.17 -9.25 9.21
C GLY A 22 -7.63 -8.83 9.07
N ALA A 23 -8.09 -7.85 9.84
CA ALA A 23 -9.44 -7.29 9.70
C ALA A 23 -9.62 -6.60 8.33
N LEU A 24 -8.63 -5.83 7.87
CA LEU A 24 -8.67 -5.21 6.53
C LEU A 24 -8.78 -6.25 5.42
N ALA A 25 -7.95 -7.30 5.47
CA ALA A 25 -8.04 -8.40 4.52
C ALA A 25 -9.42 -9.10 4.58
N ALA A 26 -9.92 -9.42 5.77
CA ALA A 26 -11.20 -10.08 5.93
C ALA A 26 -12.36 -9.21 5.36
N ILE A 27 -12.36 -7.91 5.65
CA ILE A 27 -13.34 -6.95 5.10
C ILE A 27 -13.23 -6.87 3.58
N ALA A 28 -12.01 -6.80 3.04
CA ALA A 28 -11.79 -6.71 1.59
C ALA A 28 -12.30 -7.97 0.86
N TYR A 29 -11.97 -9.16 1.36
CA TYR A 29 -12.47 -10.41 0.77
C TYR A 29 -13.98 -10.59 0.96
N ALA A 30 -14.53 -10.24 2.14
CA ALA A 30 -15.98 -10.31 2.37
C ALA A 30 -16.73 -9.34 1.44
N GLY A 31 -16.22 -8.13 1.25
CA GLY A 31 -16.76 -7.15 0.31
C GLY A 31 -16.71 -7.65 -1.13
N ARG A 32 -15.59 -8.25 -1.54
CA ARG A 32 -15.43 -8.84 -2.87
C ARG A 32 -16.38 -10.01 -3.14
N ILE A 33 -16.53 -10.92 -2.17
CA ILE A 33 -17.39 -12.11 -2.29
C ILE A 33 -18.87 -11.73 -2.25
N GLY A 34 -19.26 -10.81 -1.36
CA GLY A 34 -20.67 -10.42 -1.17
C GLY A 34 -21.16 -9.36 -2.14
N GLY A 35 -20.30 -8.42 -2.55
CA GLY A 35 -20.65 -7.26 -3.37
C GLY A 35 -20.13 -7.29 -4.80
N GLY A 36 -19.21 -8.20 -5.15
CA GLY A 36 -18.65 -8.31 -6.50
C GLY A 36 -17.60 -7.23 -6.81
N LYS A 37 -17.46 -6.90 -8.10
CA LYS A 37 -16.59 -5.80 -8.55
C LYS A 37 -17.23 -4.44 -8.19
N PRO A 38 -16.43 -3.39 -7.96
CA PRO A 38 -16.95 -2.03 -7.88
C PRO A 38 -17.75 -1.66 -9.15
N PRO A 39 -18.66 -0.67 -9.08
CA PRO A 39 -19.30 -0.11 -10.26
C PRO A 39 -18.27 0.41 -11.27
N GLU A 40 -18.53 0.23 -12.57
CA GLU A 40 -17.60 0.61 -13.66
C GLU A 40 -17.27 2.10 -13.66
N ASP A 41 -18.22 2.95 -13.23
CA ASP A 41 -18.02 4.40 -13.15
C ASP A 41 -17.52 4.86 -11.76
N ALA A 42 -17.09 3.95 -10.88
CA ALA A 42 -16.69 4.29 -9.50
C ALA A 42 -15.61 5.38 -9.43
N LEU A 43 -14.64 5.38 -10.35
CA LEU A 43 -13.60 6.42 -10.41
C LEU A 43 -14.12 7.79 -10.84
N PHE A 44 -15.33 7.85 -11.41
CA PHE A 44 -16.00 9.09 -11.81
C PHE A 44 -17.05 9.57 -10.79
N GLN A 45 -17.10 8.97 -9.60
CA GLN A 45 -17.99 9.37 -8.50
C GLN A 45 -17.21 10.06 -7.36
N TYR A 46 -17.71 11.19 -6.85
CA TYR A 46 -17.09 11.89 -5.72
C TYR A 46 -17.19 11.09 -4.43
N GLU A 47 -18.26 10.32 -4.29
CA GLU A 47 -18.55 9.46 -3.16
C GLU A 47 -17.44 8.43 -2.95
N THR A 48 -16.91 7.85 -4.04
CA THR A 48 -15.76 6.94 -4.02
C THR A 48 -14.52 7.64 -3.49
N ALA A 49 -14.21 8.85 -3.98
CA ALA A 49 -13.05 9.60 -3.55
C ALA A 49 -13.15 9.99 -2.06
N ILE A 50 -14.31 10.51 -1.64
CA ILE A 50 -14.55 10.97 -0.27
C ILE A 50 -14.48 9.79 0.70
N SER A 51 -15.15 8.69 0.40
CA SER A 51 -15.12 7.48 1.26
C SER A 51 -13.72 6.89 1.35
N GLY A 52 -12.98 6.83 0.24
CA GLY A 52 -11.58 6.40 0.20
C GLY A 52 -10.67 7.30 1.05
N ILE A 53 -10.77 8.62 0.91
CA ILE A 53 -10.00 9.58 1.72
C ILE A 53 -10.32 9.42 3.20
N VAL A 54 -11.61 9.35 3.57
CA VAL A 54 -12.02 9.18 4.96
C VAL A 54 -11.45 7.88 5.53
N LEU A 55 -11.54 6.77 4.80
CA LEU A 55 -10.95 5.50 5.22
C LEU A 55 -9.43 5.62 5.41
N TYR A 56 -8.71 6.22 4.46
CA TYR A 56 -7.26 6.41 4.58
C TYR A 56 -6.87 7.31 5.74
N LEU A 57 -7.65 8.36 6.05
CA LEU A 57 -7.41 9.21 7.21
C LEU A 57 -7.66 8.47 8.53
N ILE A 58 -8.70 7.63 8.60
CA ILE A 58 -8.94 6.75 9.75
C ILE A 58 -7.76 5.79 9.93
N LEU A 59 -7.32 5.14 8.85
CA LEU A 59 -6.18 4.22 8.87
C LEU A 59 -4.88 4.92 9.28
N LEU A 60 -4.65 6.14 8.82
CA LEU A 60 -3.52 6.95 9.25
C LEU A 60 -3.60 7.24 10.76
N GLY A 61 -4.78 7.63 11.26
CA GLY A 61 -5.01 7.84 12.69
C GLY A 61 -4.72 6.59 13.53
N VAL A 62 -5.21 5.42 13.09
CA VAL A 62 -4.93 4.13 13.73
C VAL A 62 -3.44 3.78 13.67
N ALA A 63 -2.77 3.99 12.52
CA ALA A 63 -1.35 3.74 12.38
C ALA A 63 -0.53 4.63 13.34
N VAL A 64 -0.86 5.92 13.44
CA VAL A 64 -0.24 6.85 14.39
C VAL A 64 -0.49 6.40 15.83
N ALA A 65 -1.72 5.97 16.14
CA ALA A 65 -2.07 5.44 17.46
C ALA A 65 -1.27 4.16 17.80
N LEU A 66 -1.02 3.26 16.86
CA LEU A 66 -0.14 2.08 17.03
C LEU A 66 1.29 2.49 17.40
N GLY A 67 1.77 3.63 16.88
CA GLY A 67 3.07 4.21 17.21
C GLY A 67 3.13 4.94 18.56
N SER A 68 2.00 5.11 19.25
CA SER A 68 1.95 5.84 20.53
C SER A 68 2.93 5.29 21.57
N GLY A 69 3.67 6.21 22.19
CA GLY A 69 4.74 5.88 23.15
C GLY A 69 6.06 5.44 22.51
N LEU A 70 6.20 5.51 21.18
CA LEU A 70 7.44 5.31 20.43
C LEU A 70 7.86 6.60 19.71
N PRO A 71 9.15 6.77 19.37
CA PRO A 71 9.58 7.85 18.48
C PRO A 71 8.99 7.62 17.07
N LEU A 72 7.88 8.32 16.76
CA LEU A 72 7.12 8.11 15.51
C LEU A 72 7.98 8.23 14.25
N ARG A 73 8.95 9.15 14.25
CA ARG A 73 9.90 9.32 13.14
C ARG A 73 10.67 8.03 12.84
N GLU A 74 11.06 7.29 13.88
CA GLU A 74 11.78 6.03 13.72
C GLU A 74 10.83 4.88 13.43
N PHE A 75 9.69 4.84 14.13
CA PHE A 75 8.66 3.83 13.94
C PHE A 75 8.17 3.78 12.50
N PHE A 76 7.90 4.93 11.89
CA PHE A 76 7.49 5.04 10.49
C PHE A 76 8.64 5.16 9.50
N ALA A 77 9.89 5.16 9.96
CA ALA A 77 11.06 5.35 9.12
C ALA A 77 11.03 6.64 8.27
N LEU A 78 10.53 7.73 8.86
CA LEU A 78 10.50 9.07 8.30
C LEU A 78 11.90 9.70 8.33
N ARG A 79 12.82 9.07 7.61
CA ARG A 79 14.25 9.39 7.57
C ARG A 79 14.62 9.72 6.13
N ARG A 80 15.49 10.72 5.95
CA ARG A 80 16.09 10.95 4.63
C ARG A 80 17.03 9.77 4.30
N PRO A 81 17.01 9.24 3.07
CA PRO A 81 17.99 8.23 2.68
C PRO A 81 19.40 8.81 2.72
N ALA A 82 20.41 7.95 2.92
CA ALA A 82 21.81 8.39 2.99
C ALA A 82 22.30 9.06 1.69
N SER A 83 21.73 8.69 0.54
CA SER A 83 22.01 9.30 -0.76
C SER A 83 20.75 9.25 -1.62
N TRP A 84 20.20 10.41 -1.97
CA TRP A 84 19.05 10.52 -2.87
C TRP A 84 19.28 9.95 -4.27
N PRO A 85 20.41 10.20 -4.96
CA PRO A 85 20.63 9.62 -6.29
C PRO A 85 20.56 8.09 -6.28
N ARG A 86 21.24 7.44 -5.33
CA ARG A 86 21.14 5.98 -5.13
C ARG A 86 19.71 5.52 -4.80
N ALA A 87 19.01 6.23 -3.92
CA ALA A 87 17.65 5.88 -3.55
C ALA A 87 16.68 6.00 -4.74
N LEU A 88 16.82 7.03 -5.57
CA LEU A 88 16.05 7.23 -6.79
C LEU A 88 16.39 6.18 -7.86
N GLY A 89 17.67 5.79 -8.00
CA GLY A 89 18.05 4.70 -8.90
C GLY A 89 17.44 3.35 -8.48
N LEU A 90 17.44 3.05 -7.17
CA LEU A 90 16.76 1.87 -6.63
C LEU A 90 15.23 1.96 -6.77
N ALA A 91 14.65 3.14 -6.56
CA ALA A 91 13.22 3.38 -6.75
C ALA A 91 12.81 3.17 -8.21
N LEU A 92 13.57 3.70 -9.17
CA LEU A 92 13.33 3.49 -10.59
C LEU A 92 13.46 2.01 -10.98
N GLY A 93 14.50 1.32 -10.52
CA GLY A 93 14.65 -0.12 -10.74
C GLY A 93 13.51 -0.92 -10.13
N GLY A 94 13.06 -0.54 -8.92
CA GLY A 94 11.89 -1.14 -8.27
C GLY A 94 10.59 -0.89 -9.03
N TYR A 95 10.36 0.35 -9.48
CA TYR A 95 9.22 0.72 -10.32
C TYR A 95 9.17 -0.09 -11.61
N VAL A 96 10.27 -0.18 -12.35
CA VAL A 96 10.35 -0.99 -13.58
C VAL A 96 10.13 -2.47 -13.28
N GLY A 97 10.75 -2.99 -12.22
CA GLY A 97 10.57 -4.39 -11.80
C GLY A 97 9.13 -4.72 -11.40
N ILE A 98 8.45 -3.78 -10.72
CA ILE A 98 7.02 -3.89 -10.41
C ILE A 98 6.21 -3.88 -11.71
N PHE A 99 6.40 -2.91 -12.60
CA PHE A 99 5.63 -2.82 -13.85
C PHE A 99 5.73 -4.09 -14.69
N LEU A 100 6.96 -4.57 -14.93
CA LEU A 100 7.19 -5.76 -15.73
C LEU A 100 6.70 -7.03 -15.03
N GLY A 101 7.01 -7.20 -13.75
CA GLY A 101 6.67 -8.40 -13.01
C GLY A 101 5.18 -8.50 -12.67
N ALA A 102 4.57 -7.41 -12.19
CA ALA A 102 3.14 -7.35 -11.93
C ALA A 102 2.35 -7.45 -13.25
N GLY A 103 2.78 -6.75 -14.31
CA GLY A 103 2.14 -6.86 -15.64
C GLY A 103 2.16 -8.29 -16.18
N LEU A 104 3.31 -8.98 -16.09
CA LEU A 104 3.40 -10.39 -16.48
C LEU A 104 2.50 -11.29 -15.63
N LEU A 105 2.49 -11.11 -14.31
CA LEU A 105 1.64 -11.91 -13.42
C LEU A 105 0.16 -11.68 -13.68
N LEU A 106 -0.26 -10.43 -13.88
CA LEU A 106 -1.65 -10.09 -14.19
C LEU A 106 -2.08 -10.69 -15.53
N GLN A 107 -1.19 -10.70 -16.54
CA GLN A 107 -1.47 -11.34 -17.82
C GLN A 107 -1.55 -12.86 -17.73
N LEU A 108 -0.61 -13.51 -17.03
CA LEU A 108 -0.57 -14.97 -16.89
C LEU A 108 -1.74 -15.54 -16.08
N LEU A 109 -2.26 -14.75 -15.14
CA LEU A 109 -3.33 -15.15 -14.24
C LEU A 109 -4.71 -14.63 -14.67
N ASP A 110 -4.79 -13.95 -15.83
CA ASP A 110 -6.01 -13.30 -16.32
C ASP A 110 -6.66 -12.38 -15.27
N ALA A 111 -5.80 -11.62 -14.56
CA ALA A 111 -6.17 -10.83 -13.38
C ALA A 111 -6.24 -9.32 -13.66
N GLY A 112 -6.03 -8.89 -14.91
CA GLY A 112 -5.97 -7.47 -15.28
C GLY A 112 -7.22 -6.68 -14.88
N ASP A 113 -8.40 -7.29 -15.07
CA ASP A 113 -9.69 -6.66 -14.76
C ASP A 113 -10.24 -7.06 -13.39
N GLU A 114 -9.50 -7.85 -12.59
CA GLU A 114 -10.01 -8.31 -11.30
C GLU A 114 -10.28 -7.12 -10.39
N GLN A 115 -9.42 -6.10 -10.39
CA GLN A 115 -9.61 -4.92 -9.54
C GLN A 115 -10.91 -4.17 -9.87
N GLY A 116 -11.33 -4.16 -11.15
CA GLY A 116 -12.60 -3.56 -11.59
C GLY A 116 -12.62 -2.04 -11.50
N LEU A 117 -11.45 -1.39 -11.54
CA LEU A 117 -11.31 0.07 -11.52
C LEU A 117 -10.91 0.65 -12.87
N THR A 118 -10.77 -0.17 -13.91
CA THR A 118 -10.51 0.30 -15.28
C THR A 118 -11.84 0.79 -15.87
N PRO A 119 -11.99 2.09 -16.16
CA PRO A 119 -13.22 2.59 -16.78
C PRO A 119 -13.27 2.21 -18.27
N ASP A 120 -14.47 2.24 -18.87
CA ASP A 120 -14.66 1.99 -20.31
C ASP A 120 -14.07 3.07 -21.23
N GLY A 121 -13.73 4.22 -20.66
CA GLY A 121 -13.12 5.33 -21.37
C GLY A 121 -13.15 6.64 -20.58
N TRP A 122 -12.61 7.70 -21.18
CA TRP A 122 -12.58 9.02 -20.58
C TRP A 122 -13.93 9.76 -20.68
N ASP A 123 -14.46 10.20 -19.54
CA ASP A 123 -15.62 11.11 -19.46
C ASP A 123 -15.20 12.50 -18.96
N SER A 124 -15.06 13.43 -19.91
CA SER A 124 -14.69 14.82 -19.62
C SER A 124 -15.68 15.56 -18.70
N SER A 125 -16.95 15.16 -18.68
CA SER A 125 -17.96 15.79 -17.82
C SER A 125 -17.77 15.47 -16.34
N LYS A 126 -17.08 14.37 -16.04
CA LYS A 126 -16.78 13.89 -14.68
C LYS A 126 -15.30 14.04 -14.29
N ALA A 127 -14.54 14.85 -15.03
CA ALA A 127 -13.11 15.05 -14.81
C ALA A 127 -12.75 15.49 -13.37
N GLY A 128 -13.61 16.28 -12.72
CA GLY A 128 -13.41 16.69 -11.33
C GLY A 128 -13.49 15.53 -10.33
N ALA A 129 -14.46 14.62 -10.49
CA ALA A 129 -14.58 13.43 -9.66
C ALA A 129 -13.43 12.45 -9.91
N TYR A 130 -13.02 12.30 -11.17
CA TYR A 130 -11.84 11.51 -11.52
C TYR A 130 -10.56 12.07 -10.89
N ALA A 131 -10.35 13.38 -10.96
CA ALA A 131 -9.21 14.04 -10.31
C ALA A 131 -9.22 13.84 -8.78
N ALA A 132 -10.39 13.86 -8.14
CA ALA A 132 -10.51 13.57 -6.72
C ALA A 132 -10.11 12.11 -6.38
N ASN A 133 -10.59 11.14 -7.16
CA ASN A 133 -10.17 9.74 -7.02
C ASN A 133 -8.68 9.54 -7.30
N PHE A 134 -8.13 10.26 -8.28
CA PHE A 134 -6.70 10.27 -8.56
C PHE A 134 -5.88 10.70 -7.33
N VAL A 135 -6.26 11.80 -6.68
CA VAL A 135 -5.60 12.23 -5.44
C VAL A 135 -5.73 11.19 -4.34
N ALA A 136 -6.93 10.61 -4.16
CA ALA A 136 -7.18 9.59 -3.15
C ALA A 136 -6.32 8.34 -3.37
N ILE A 137 -6.32 7.78 -4.58
CA ILE A 137 -5.73 6.48 -4.91
C ILE A 137 -4.24 6.58 -5.28
N ALA A 138 -3.80 7.65 -5.95
CA ALA A 138 -2.41 7.79 -6.37
C ALA A 138 -1.53 8.55 -5.37
N LEU A 139 -2.11 9.30 -4.43
CA LEU A 139 -1.32 10.11 -3.49
C LEU A 139 -1.61 9.75 -2.04
N VAL A 140 -2.87 9.84 -1.59
CA VAL A 140 -3.21 9.65 -0.18
C VAL A 140 -3.05 8.19 0.24
N GLY A 141 -3.65 7.26 -0.51
CA GLY A 141 -3.59 5.82 -0.24
C GLY A 141 -2.15 5.30 -0.13
N PRO A 142 -1.31 5.48 -1.15
CA PRO A 142 0.09 5.06 -1.14
C PRO A 142 0.87 5.58 0.07
N VAL A 143 0.67 6.83 0.47
CA VAL A 143 1.35 7.39 1.65
C VAL A 143 0.91 6.65 2.92
N VAL A 144 -0.40 6.47 3.13
CA VAL A 144 -0.93 5.81 4.33
C VAL A 144 -0.53 4.34 4.37
N GLU A 145 -0.63 3.64 3.25
CA GLU A 145 -0.27 2.23 3.13
C GLU A 145 1.24 2.03 3.37
N GLU A 146 2.10 2.84 2.77
CA GLU A 146 3.54 2.73 3.02
C GLU A 146 3.91 3.02 4.48
N LEU A 147 3.22 3.94 5.16
CA LEU A 147 3.38 4.15 6.61
C LEU A 147 2.94 2.93 7.42
N LEU A 148 1.83 2.29 7.05
CA LEU A 148 1.31 1.12 7.76
C LEU A 148 2.20 -0.12 7.55
N TYR A 149 2.63 -0.40 6.32
CA TYR A 149 3.35 -1.62 5.97
C TYR A 149 4.88 -1.46 6.04
N ARG A 150 5.47 -0.46 5.36
CA ARG A 150 6.95 -0.26 5.28
C ARG A 150 7.49 0.60 6.43
N GLY A 151 6.63 1.43 7.03
CA GLY A 151 6.89 2.09 8.30
C GLY A 151 6.67 1.13 9.47
N ALA A 152 5.44 1.10 10.00
CA ALA A 152 5.08 0.39 11.22
C ALA A 152 5.36 -1.11 11.13
N GLY A 153 4.87 -1.80 10.10
CA GLY A 153 5.04 -3.25 9.93
C GLY A 153 6.52 -3.67 9.93
N MET A 154 7.32 -3.10 9.03
CA MET A 154 8.76 -3.43 8.96
C MET A 154 9.51 -3.09 10.26
N SER A 155 9.15 -2.00 10.95
CA SER A 155 9.73 -1.66 12.26
C SER A 155 9.34 -2.64 13.37
N LEU A 156 8.10 -3.14 13.36
CA LEU A 156 7.60 -4.10 14.36
C LEU A 156 8.23 -5.49 14.18
N PHE A 157 8.35 -5.96 12.93
CA PHE A 157 8.82 -7.30 12.61
C PHE A 157 10.32 -7.38 12.30
N GLY A 158 11.02 -6.25 12.15
CA GLY A 158 12.46 -6.23 11.83
C GLY A 158 13.36 -6.98 12.83
N ALA A 159 12.93 -7.10 14.09
CA ALA A 159 13.65 -7.89 15.11
C ALA A 159 13.63 -9.40 14.84
N LEU A 160 12.75 -9.89 13.97
CA LEU A 160 12.72 -11.29 13.51
C LEU A 160 13.68 -11.55 12.34
N GLY A 161 14.35 -10.49 11.85
CA GLY A 161 15.21 -10.54 10.66
C GLY A 161 14.53 -9.99 9.41
N ALA A 162 15.34 -9.74 8.38
CA ALA A 162 14.88 -9.12 7.14
C ALA A 162 13.86 -9.99 6.38
N VAL A 163 14.10 -11.30 6.29
CA VAL A 163 13.25 -12.22 5.51
C VAL A 163 11.83 -12.32 6.10
N PRO A 164 11.63 -12.61 7.40
CA PRO A 164 10.28 -12.63 7.97
C PRO A 164 9.56 -11.28 7.89
N ALA A 165 10.27 -10.17 8.11
CA ALA A 165 9.66 -8.83 8.02
C ALA A 165 9.16 -8.53 6.61
N VAL A 166 9.96 -8.83 5.58
CA VAL A 166 9.55 -8.68 4.18
C VAL A 166 8.36 -9.58 3.87
N ALA A 167 8.43 -10.87 4.23
CA ALA A 167 7.36 -11.83 3.93
C ALA A 167 6.03 -11.44 4.57
N ILE A 168 6.02 -11.14 5.88
CA ILE A 168 4.81 -10.78 6.63
C ILE A 168 4.17 -9.51 6.05
N THR A 169 4.96 -8.45 5.86
CA THR A 169 4.42 -7.15 5.42
C THR A 169 3.95 -7.19 3.96
N SER A 170 4.65 -7.90 3.08
CA SER A 170 4.29 -8.03 1.67
C SER A 170 3.03 -8.87 1.47
N LEU A 171 2.91 -9.97 2.22
CA LEU A 171 1.71 -10.81 2.19
C LEU A 171 0.50 -10.06 2.77
N ALA A 172 0.67 -9.39 3.91
CA ALA A 172 -0.40 -8.59 4.51
C ALA A 172 -0.86 -7.45 3.60
N PHE A 173 0.06 -6.82 2.87
CA PHE A 173 -0.26 -5.81 1.87
C PHE A 173 -1.13 -6.40 0.75
N GLY A 174 -0.70 -7.51 0.14
CA GLY A 174 -1.47 -8.15 -0.93
C GLY A 174 -2.86 -8.62 -0.49
N LEU A 175 -2.96 -9.27 0.68
CA LEU A 175 -4.22 -9.75 1.22
C LEU A 175 -5.22 -8.62 1.55
N ALA A 176 -4.74 -7.45 1.94
CA ALA A 176 -5.61 -6.31 2.28
C ALA A 176 -6.41 -5.76 1.09
N HIS A 177 -6.10 -6.16 -0.14
CA HIS A 177 -6.82 -5.74 -1.34
C HIS A 177 -8.01 -6.65 -1.67
N GLY A 178 -8.12 -7.84 -1.07
CA GLY A 178 -9.24 -8.77 -1.32
C GLY A 178 -9.30 -9.32 -2.75
N LEU A 179 -8.18 -9.30 -3.47
CA LEU A 179 -8.04 -9.80 -4.84
C LEU A 179 -7.32 -11.16 -4.80
N VAL A 180 -7.92 -12.20 -5.39
CA VAL A 180 -7.35 -13.55 -5.37
C VAL A 180 -6.39 -13.72 -6.55
N LEU A 181 -6.79 -13.32 -7.76
CA LEU A 181 -6.01 -13.52 -8.97
C LEU A 181 -4.80 -12.57 -9.01
N ALA A 182 -5.00 -11.31 -8.63
CA ALA A 182 -3.96 -10.29 -8.55
C ALA A 182 -3.08 -10.39 -7.28
N LEU A 183 -3.37 -11.33 -6.37
CA LEU A 183 -2.64 -11.48 -5.11
C LEU A 183 -1.12 -11.60 -5.34
N ALA A 184 -0.70 -12.42 -6.31
CA ALA A 184 0.71 -12.62 -6.61
C ALA A 184 1.40 -11.31 -7.05
N ALA A 185 0.71 -10.50 -7.88
CA ALA A 185 1.22 -9.21 -8.34
C ALA A 185 1.31 -8.20 -7.19
N LEU A 186 0.33 -8.18 -6.29
CA LEU A 186 0.33 -7.30 -5.12
C LEU A 186 1.37 -7.72 -4.07
N VAL A 187 1.60 -9.03 -3.88
CA VAL A 187 2.67 -9.52 -3.01
C VAL A 187 4.04 -9.20 -3.59
N LEU A 188 4.22 -9.30 -4.92
CA LEU A 188 5.44 -8.87 -5.59
C LEU A 188 5.69 -7.37 -5.35
N PHE A 189 4.67 -6.53 -5.54
CA PHE A 189 4.72 -5.11 -5.21
C PHE A 189 5.14 -4.90 -3.75
N GLY A 190 4.48 -5.65 -2.85
CA GLY A 190 4.83 -5.93 -1.47
C GLY A 190 6.33 -5.99 -1.21
N VAL A 191 6.94 -7.02 -1.82
CA VAL A 191 8.33 -7.40 -1.66
C VAL A 191 9.27 -6.32 -2.16
N VAL A 192 9.04 -5.78 -3.36
CA VAL A 192 9.95 -4.79 -3.97
C VAL A 192 10.08 -3.54 -3.12
N THR A 193 8.97 -2.99 -2.66
CA THR A 193 8.95 -1.80 -1.80
C THR A 193 9.46 -2.09 -0.38
N ALA A 194 9.26 -3.31 0.16
CA ALA A 194 9.88 -3.73 1.42
C ALA A 194 11.42 -3.85 1.30
N LEU A 195 11.93 -4.36 0.18
CA LEU A 195 13.36 -4.39 -0.14
C LEU A 195 13.90 -2.97 -0.31
N LEU A 196 13.19 -2.08 -0.99
CA LEU A 196 13.56 -0.67 -1.12
C LEU A 196 13.66 0.01 0.25
N ARG A 197 12.71 -0.27 1.15
CA ARG A 197 12.72 0.21 2.54
C ARG A 197 13.95 -0.28 3.31
N LEU A 198 14.37 -1.55 3.13
CA LEU A 198 15.58 -2.09 3.75
C LEU A 198 16.85 -1.43 3.20
N ARG A 199 16.94 -1.25 1.87
CA ARG A 199 18.13 -0.72 1.20
C ARG A 199 18.35 0.78 1.44
N THR A 200 17.29 1.53 1.69
CA THR A 200 17.34 3.01 1.84
C THR A 200 17.18 3.46 3.28
N ASN A 201 16.77 2.57 4.17
CA ASN A 201 16.36 2.86 5.55
C ASN A 201 15.32 4.00 5.65
N SER A 202 14.48 4.15 4.62
CA SER A 202 13.54 5.27 4.47
C SER A 202 12.24 4.78 3.84
N VAL A 203 11.11 5.36 4.26
CA VAL A 203 9.81 5.10 3.64
C VAL A 203 9.55 5.97 2.40
N TYR A 204 10.23 7.12 2.26
CA TYR A 204 9.95 8.07 1.17
C TYR A 204 10.17 7.48 -0.24
N PRO A 205 11.25 6.72 -0.52
CA PRO A 205 11.41 6.10 -1.83
C PRO A 205 10.29 5.09 -2.14
N CYS A 206 9.77 4.39 -1.13
CA CYS A 206 8.65 3.46 -1.28
C CYS A 206 7.37 4.21 -1.64
N MET A 207 7.09 5.33 -0.95
CA MET A 207 5.96 6.22 -1.28
C MET A 207 6.06 6.72 -2.71
N LEU A 208 7.24 7.16 -3.15
CA LEU A 208 7.43 7.65 -4.53
C LEU A 208 7.13 6.56 -5.57
N VAL A 209 7.64 5.34 -5.38
CA VAL A 209 7.36 4.21 -6.28
C VAL A 209 5.88 3.88 -6.31
N HIS A 210 5.24 3.86 -5.16
CA HIS A 210 3.83 3.51 -5.04
C HIS A 210 2.92 4.59 -5.64
N CYS A 211 3.16 5.86 -5.33
CA CYS A 211 2.44 6.96 -5.95
C CYS A 211 2.62 6.94 -7.48
N ALA A 212 3.85 6.72 -7.96
CA ALA A 212 4.12 6.66 -9.39
C ALA A 212 3.41 5.47 -10.07
N PHE A 213 3.41 4.30 -9.43
CA PHE A 213 2.71 3.12 -9.95
C PHE A 213 1.20 3.38 -10.08
N ASN A 214 0.55 3.86 -9.02
CA ASN A 214 -0.89 4.13 -9.05
C ASN A 214 -1.24 5.27 -10.01
N ALA A 215 -0.43 6.34 -10.05
CA ALA A 215 -0.61 7.44 -10.99
C ALA A 215 -0.56 6.96 -12.44
N THR A 216 0.47 6.18 -12.80
CA THR A 216 0.60 5.62 -14.15
C THR A 216 -0.57 4.69 -14.47
N SER A 217 -0.94 3.79 -13.56
CA SER A 217 -2.08 2.88 -13.77
C SER A 217 -3.39 3.61 -14.02
N LEU A 218 -3.67 4.68 -13.26
CA LEU A 218 -4.88 5.49 -13.47
C LEU A 218 -4.83 6.24 -14.80
N VAL A 219 -3.71 6.89 -15.13
CA VAL A 219 -3.56 7.58 -16.43
C VAL A 219 -3.75 6.61 -17.59
N VAL A 220 -3.14 5.43 -17.53
CA VAL A 220 -3.29 4.39 -18.57
C VAL A 220 -4.73 3.91 -18.65
N ALA A 221 -5.42 3.74 -17.52
CA ALA A 221 -6.79 3.24 -17.47
C ALA A 221 -7.82 4.12 -18.20
N VAL A 222 -7.54 5.41 -18.42
CA VAL A 222 -8.43 6.33 -19.17
C VAL A 222 -7.85 6.82 -20.50
N ALA A 223 -6.63 6.39 -20.83
CA ALA A 223 -5.97 6.73 -22.09
C ALA A 223 -6.16 5.65 -23.18
N ALA A 224 -6.59 4.45 -22.77
CA ALA A 224 -7.00 3.37 -23.67
C ALA A 224 -8.44 3.59 -24.15
#